data_AF-B4NSK7-F1
#
_entry.id   AF-B4NSK7-F1
#
_cell.length_a   1.000
_cell.length_b   1.000
_cell.length_c   1.000
_cell.angle_alpha   90.00
_cell.angle_beta   90.00
_cell.angle_gamma   90.00
#
_symmetry.space_group_name_H-M   'P 1'
#
loop_
_entity.id
_entity.type
_entity.pdbx_description
1 polymer ?
#
loop_
_entity_poly.entity_id
_entity_poly.type
_entity_poly.pdbx_seq_one_letter_code
_entity_poly.pdbx_strand_id
1 'polypeptide(L)'
;MEVKRVCDVVGFPMKRVFIIKTRTMQYSNAYFYGSCCLKRIVIFDTLLLNKGKEPNEIHPYEVGRGLTNIQVAGVVCHELGHWKHGHFYKATIIMKIHFFITMGLFGLFFHSPQLYMAVGFKAGVMPIIVGFIIVLKFALTPYLTLANVLMLWNLRRFEYAADKFAHRMGYSIQLRMALVKIYADHMSFPVYDQCYARWHHTHPTILQRLAYQQKLDMKAMNAGTY
;
A
#
# COMPACT_ATOMS: atom_id res chain seq x y z
N MET A 1 2.03 -1.59 -25.42
CA MET A 1 3.49 -1.68 -25.71
C MET A 1 4.32 -1.13 -24.56
N GLU A 2 3.99 0.03 -24.00
CA GLU A 2 4.74 0.65 -22.89
C GLU A 2 4.91 -0.22 -21.64
N VAL A 3 3.83 -0.85 -21.14
CA VAL A 3 3.92 -1.74 -19.96
C VAL A 3 4.87 -2.91 -20.21
N LYS A 4 4.83 -3.49 -21.42
CA LYS A 4 5.74 -4.58 -21.80
C LYS A 4 7.19 -4.11 -21.77
N ARG A 5 7.48 -2.91 -22.30
CA ARG A 5 8.82 -2.31 -22.26
C ARG A 5 9.34 -2.16 -20.83
N VAL A 6 8.52 -1.64 -19.91
CA VAL A 6 8.90 -1.52 -18.48
C VAL A 6 9.24 -2.90 -17.90
N CYS A 7 8.37 -3.88 -18.14
CA CYS A 7 8.58 -5.24 -17.66
C CYS A 7 9.87 -5.85 -18.21
N ASP A 8 10.15 -5.68 -19.51
CA ASP A 8 11.34 -6.22 -20.16
C ASP A 8 12.63 -5.59 -19.58
N VAL A 9 12.67 -4.26 -19.39
CA VAL A 9 13.83 -3.56 -18.80
C VAL A 9 14.09 -4.01 -17.36
N VAL A 10 13.04 -4.27 -16.59
CA VAL A 10 13.15 -4.68 -15.18
C VAL A 10 13.36 -6.20 -15.02
N GLY A 11 13.27 -6.97 -16.12
CA GLY A 11 13.39 -8.42 -16.12
C GLY A 11 12.18 -9.13 -15.49
N PHE A 12 10.99 -8.52 -15.60
CA PHE A 12 9.74 -9.08 -15.11
C PHE A 12 8.95 -9.75 -16.25
N PRO A 13 8.50 -11.01 -16.10
CA PRO A 13 7.78 -11.71 -17.16
C PRO A 13 6.38 -11.13 -17.38
N MET A 14 6.13 -10.56 -18.58
CA MET A 14 4.83 -9.97 -18.95
C MET A 14 3.65 -10.94 -18.84
N LYS A 15 3.88 -12.25 -19.01
CA LYS A 15 2.86 -13.31 -18.81
C LYS A 15 2.23 -13.32 -17.41
N ARG A 16 2.77 -12.52 -16.49
CA ARG A 16 2.34 -12.43 -15.09
C ARG A 16 1.67 -11.11 -14.75
N VAL A 17 1.40 -10.27 -15.74
CA VAL A 17 0.58 -9.06 -15.60
C VAL A 17 -0.86 -9.43 -15.97
N PHE A 18 -1.78 -9.23 -15.04
CA PHE A 18 -3.19 -9.57 -15.18
C PHE A 18 -4.06 -8.34 -15.02
N ILE A 19 -5.16 -8.29 -15.78
CA ILE A 19 -6.20 -7.27 -15.62
C ILE A 19 -7.42 -7.95 -14.99
N ILE A 20 -7.90 -7.39 -13.88
CA ILE A 20 -9.12 -7.85 -13.21
C ILE A 20 -10.27 -6.91 -13.55
N LYS A 21 -11.41 -7.48 -13.91
CA LYS A 21 -12.66 -6.75 -14.15
C LYS A 21 -13.37 -6.50 -12.83
N THR A 22 -13.54 -5.24 -12.46
CA THR A 22 -14.27 -4.86 -11.25
C THR A 22 -15.73 -4.58 -11.62
N ARG A 23 -16.66 -5.35 -11.04
CA ARG A 23 -18.11 -5.18 -11.32
C ARG A 23 -18.76 -4.10 -10.46
N THR A 24 -18.33 -3.98 -9.21
CA THR A 24 -19.01 -3.14 -8.20
C THR A 24 -18.10 -2.06 -7.60
N MET A 25 -16.78 -2.21 -7.75
CA MET A 25 -15.81 -1.27 -7.17
C MET A 25 -15.45 -0.19 -8.19
N GLN A 26 -15.58 1.08 -7.81
CA GLN A 26 -15.13 2.21 -8.64
C GLN A 26 -13.70 2.66 -8.33
N TYR A 27 -13.05 2.07 -7.33
CA TYR A 27 -11.68 2.40 -6.97
C TYR A 27 -10.71 1.86 -8.02
N SER A 28 -9.78 2.71 -8.45
CA SER A 28 -8.69 2.38 -9.37
C SER A 28 -7.49 1.93 -8.55
N ASN A 29 -6.95 0.75 -8.88
CA ASN A 29 -5.77 0.26 -8.18
C ASN A 29 -4.92 -0.65 -9.08
N ALA A 30 -3.63 -0.75 -8.74
CA ALA A 30 -2.75 -1.80 -9.20
C ALA A 30 -1.93 -2.27 -8.01
N TYR A 31 -1.64 -3.56 -7.93
CA TYR A 31 -0.80 -4.08 -6.87
C TYR A 31 0.06 -5.25 -7.36
N PHE A 32 1.26 -5.31 -6.80
CA PHE A 32 2.10 -6.50 -6.85
C PHE A 32 1.65 -7.54 -5.81
N TYR A 33 1.54 -8.79 -6.24
CA TYR A 33 1.31 -9.93 -5.35
C TYR A 33 2.22 -11.10 -5.69
N GLY A 34 2.77 -11.77 -4.68
CA GLY A 34 3.38 -13.08 -4.85
C GLY A 34 4.71 -13.29 -4.16
N SER A 35 5.03 -14.56 -3.94
CA SER A 35 6.28 -15.04 -3.40
C SER A 35 7.03 -15.89 -4.44
N CYS A 36 8.36 -15.84 -4.39
CA CYS A 36 9.34 -16.58 -5.19
C CYS A 36 8.92 -16.85 -6.65
N CYS A 37 8.24 -17.98 -6.88
CA CYS A 37 7.85 -18.48 -8.20
C CYS A 37 6.48 -17.99 -8.68
N LEU A 38 5.72 -17.25 -7.88
CA LEU A 38 4.32 -16.84 -8.09
C LEU A 38 4.14 -15.32 -8.07
N LYS A 39 5.12 -14.58 -8.58
CA LYS A 39 5.09 -13.12 -8.77
C LYS A 39 4.01 -12.74 -9.79
N ARG A 40 3.10 -11.82 -9.48
CA ARG A 40 2.04 -11.31 -10.37
C ARG A 40 1.84 -9.82 -10.14
N ILE A 41 1.52 -9.10 -11.20
CA ILE A 41 1.03 -7.72 -11.12
C ILE A 41 -0.42 -7.76 -11.54
N VAL A 42 -1.28 -7.18 -10.71
CA VAL A 42 -2.72 -7.12 -10.94
C VAL A 42 -3.10 -5.67 -11.13
N ILE A 43 -3.75 -5.38 -12.25
CA ILE A 43 -4.24 -4.05 -12.61
C ILE A 43 -5.77 -4.11 -12.65
N PHE A 44 -6.44 -3.15 -12.02
CA PHE A 44 -7.89 -3.05 -12.14
C PHE A 44 -8.28 -2.41 -13.46
N ASP A 45 -9.37 -2.87 -14.07
CA ASP A 45 -9.93 -2.25 -15.26
C ASP A 45 -10.23 -0.76 -15.04
N THR A 46 -10.74 -0.36 -13.87
CA THR A 46 -10.96 1.04 -13.46
C THR A 46 -9.69 1.91 -13.43
N LEU A 47 -8.50 1.32 -13.43
CA LEU A 47 -7.25 2.06 -13.59
C LEU A 47 -6.96 2.39 -15.05
N LEU A 48 -7.47 1.61 -15.98
CA LEU A 48 -7.29 1.83 -17.41
C LEU A 48 -8.26 2.90 -17.89
N LEU A 49 -7.81 3.75 -18.81
CA LEU A 49 -8.66 4.75 -19.45
C LEU A 49 -9.94 4.11 -19.99
N ASN A 50 -11.10 4.65 -19.61
CA ASN A 50 -12.43 4.15 -20.02
C ASN A 50 -12.65 2.66 -19.72
N LYS A 51 -12.02 2.11 -18.67
CA LYS A 51 -11.99 0.66 -18.37
C LYS A 51 -11.43 -0.22 -19.49
N GLY A 52 -10.69 0.37 -20.43
CA GLY A 52 -10.21 -0.31 -21.64
C GLY A 52 -11.33 -0.65 -22.63
N LYS A 53 -12.45 0.09 -22.61
CA LYS A 53 -13.59 -0.08 -23.51
C LYS A 53 -13.86 1.17 -24.35
N GLU A 54 -14.66 1.00 -25.39
CA GLU A 54 -15.17 2.11 -26.18
C GLU A 54 -16.10 3.02 -25.34
N PRO A 55 -16.10 4.36 -25.55
CA PRO A 55 -16.92 5.29 -24.78
C PRO A 55 -18.43 4.97 -24.77
N ASN A 56 -18.91 4.29 -25.82
CA ASN A 56 -20.32 3.93 -25.98
C ASN A 56 -20.73 2.72 -25.11
N GLU A 57 -19.78 1.96 -24.56
CA GLU A 57 -20.03 0.75 -23.77
C GLU A 57 -19.92 0.99 -22.25
N ILE A 58 -19.67 2.23 -21.84
CA ILE A 58 -19.50 2.64 -20.45
C ILE A 58 -20.48 3.75 -20.09
N HIS A 59 -20.75 3.90 -18.80
CA HIS A 59 -21.65 4.97 -18.37
C HIS A 59 -21.04 6.35 -18.68
N PRO A 60 -21.86 7.35 -19.07
CA PRO A 60 -21.37 8.68 -19.44
C PRO A 60 -20.49 9.35 -18.37
N TYR A 61 -20.74 9.09 -17.08
CA TYR A 61 -19.95 9.62 -15.97
C TYR A 61 -18.58 8.93 -15.77
N GLU A 62 -18.35 7.78 -16.42
CA GLU A 62 -17.08 7.04 -16.38
C GLU A 62 -16.16 7.40 -17.55
N VAL A 63 -16.67 8.10 -18.56
CA VAL A 63 -15.90 8.52 -19.73
C VAL A 63 -14.80 9.50 -19.31
N GLY A 64 -13.57 9.24 -19.72
CA GLY A 64 -12.39 10.02 -19.39
C GLY A 64 -11.77 9.70 -18.01
N ARG A 65 -12.32 8.74 -17.25
CA ARG A 65 -11.69 8.21 -16.04
C ARG A 65 -10.61 7.18 -16.36
N GLY A 66 -9.65 7.04 -15.45
CA GLY A 66 -8.53 6.11 -15.57
C GLY A 66 -7.31 6.74 -16.25
N LEU A 67 -6.33 5.89 -16.52
CA LEU A 67 -4.99 6.26 -16.94
C LEU A 67 -4.71 5.88 -18.38
N THR A 68 -3.95 6.73 -19.08
CA THR A 68 -3.39 6.39 -20.39
C THR A 68 -2.33 5.30 -20.27
N ASN A 69 -2.00 4.61 -21.36
CA ASN A 69 -1.00 3.54 -21.37
C ASN A 69 0.37 3.96 -20.81
N ILE A 70 0.77 5.22 -21.02
CA ILE A 70 2.03 5.78 -20.54
C ILE A 70 1.97 6.00 -19.02
N GLN A 71 0.85 6.49 -18.50
CA GLN A 71 0.63 6.66 -17.06
C GLN A 71 0.54 5.30 -16.34
N VAL A 72 -0.14 4.32 -16.95
CA VAL A 72 -0.18 2.93 -16.44
C VAL A 72 1.23 2.36 -16.37
N ALA A 73 2.08 2.59 -17.37
CA ALA A 73 3.47 2.15 -17.35
C ALA A 73 4.25 2.75 -16.17
N GLY A 74 4.01 4.02 -15.81
CA GLY A 74 4.57 4.65 -14.61
C GLY A 74 4.13 3.98 -13.31
N VAL A 75 2.83 3.67 -13.17
CA VAL A 75 2.30 2.94 -12.00
C VAL A 75 2.86 1.52 -11.93
N VAL A 76 2.91 0.80 -13.06
CA VAL A 76 3.52 -0.54 -13.10
C VAL A 76 5.00 -0.50 -12.74
N CYS A 77 5.73 0.53 -13.15
CA CYS A 77 7.13 0.72 -12.76
C CYS A 77 7.28 0.90 -11.24
N HIS A 78 6.37 1.63 -10.60
CA HIS A 78 6.29 1.75 -9.14
C HIS A 78 6.01 0.38 -8.49
N GLU A 79 5.03 -0.39 -8.96
CA GLU A 79 4.74 -1.74 -8.46
C GLU A 79 5.93 -2.69 -8.60
N LEU A 80 6.67 -2.60 -9.70
CA LEU A 80 7.91 -3.34 -9.91
C LEU A 80 9.01 -2.91 -8.92
N GLY A 81 8.98 -1.67 -8.45
CA GLY A 81 9.82 -1.17 -7.35
C GLY A 81 9.57 -1.93 -6.05
N HIS A 82 8.30 -2.23 -5.72
CA HIS A 82 7.95 -3.07 -4.57
C HIS A 82 8.50 -4.49 -4.69
N TRP A 83 8.40 -5.05 -5.90
CA TRP A 83 8.98 -6.34 -6.19
C TRP A 83 10.51 -6.34 -6.05
N LYS A 84 11.19 -5.37 -6.67
CA LYS A 84 12.66 -5.30 -6.69
C LYS A 84 13.26 -5.12 -5.30
N HIS A 85 12.62 -4.34 -4.44
CA HIS A 85 13.08 -4.10 -3.06
C HIS A 85 12.58 -5.16 -2.06
N GLY A 86 11.81 -6.15 -2.52
CA GLY A 86 11.30 -7.24 -1.70
C GLY A 86 10.36 -6.77 -0.58
N HIS A 87 9.57 -5.72 -0.83
CA HIS A 87 8.69 -5.12 0.19
C HIS A 87 7.68 -6.14 0.74
N PHE A 88 7.16 -7.03 -0.12
CA PHE A 88 6.28 -8.14 0.30
C PHE A 88 6.93 -9.03 1.37
N TYR A 89 8.20 -9.43 1.18
CA TYR A 89 8.90 -10.28 2.15
C TYR A 89 9.20 -9.54 3.45
N LYS A 90 9.63 -8.27 3.35
CA LYS A 90 9.88 -7.43 4.52
C LYS A 90 8.60 -7.27 5.35
N ALA A 91 7.47 -6.93 4.71
CA ALA A 91 6.17 -6.85 5.37
C ALA A 91 5.76 -8.19 5.99
N THR A 92 5.96 -9.31 5.28
CA THR A 92 5.64 -10.66 5.78
C THR A 92 6.47 -11.02 7.02
N ILE A 93 7.78 -10.71 7.02
CA ILE A 93 8.66 -10.96 8.18
C ILE A 93 8.22 -10.10 9.38
N ILE A 94 7.95 -8.81 9.15
CA ILE A 94 7.45 -7.91 10.19
C ILE A 94 6.13 -8.44 10.78
N MET A 95 5.18 -8.87 9.95
CA MET A 95 3.91 -9.44 10.39
C MET A 95 4.10 -10.73 11.20
N LYS A 96 5.02 -11.62 10.80
CA LYS A 96 5.34 -12.84 11.55
C LYS A 96 5.92 -12.50 12.93
N ILE A 97 6.88 -11.59 13.00
CA ILE A 97 7.48 -11.13 14.26
C ILE A 97 6.40 -10.51 15.16
N HIS A 98 5.57 -9.63 14.62
CA HIS A 98 4.45 -9.03 15.34
C HIS A 98 3.47 -10.09 15.87
N PHE A 99 3.14 -11.11 15.08
CA PHE A 99 2.29 -12.21 15.52
C PHE A 99 2.90 -12.97 16.69
N PHE A 100 4.18 -13.35 16.62
CA PHE A 100 4.86 -14.05 17.71
C PHE A 100 4.92 -13.22 19.01
N ILE A 101 5.23 -11.92 18.91
CA ILE A 101 5.24 -11.02 20.07
C ILE A 101 3.83 -10.91 20.65
N THR A 102 2.81 -10.73 19.81
CA THR A 102 1.41 -10.64 20.25
C THR A 102 0.97 -11.91 20.97
N MET A 103 1.30 -13.09 20.43
CA MET A 103 0.99 -14.37 21.07
C MET A 103 1.75 -14.57 22.39
N GLY A 104 3.02 -14.16 22.45
CA GLY A 104 3.82 -14.20 23.67
C GLY A 104 3.24 -13.31 24.77
N LEU A 105 2.94 -12.05 24.45
CA LEU A 105 2.29 -11.14 25.38
C LEU A 105 0.89 -11.62 25.77
N PHE A 106 0.12 -12.15 24.81
CA PHE A 106 -1.19 -12.72 25.07
C PHE A 106 -1.09 -13.85 26.11
N GLY A 107 -0.16 -14.79 25.94
CA GLY A 107 0.05 -15.88 26.89
C GLY A 107 0.40 -15.38 28.31
N LEU A 108 1.18 -14.31 28.42
CA LEU A 108 1.53 -13.70 29.71
C LEU A 108 0.30 -13.08 30.40
N PHE A 109 -0.48 -12.27 29.68
CA PHE A 109 -1.63 -11.57 30.28
C PHE A 109 -2.85 -12.48 30.47
N PHE A 110 -3.05 -13.47 29.61
CA PHE A 110 -4.22 -14.35 29.66
C PHE A 110 -4.35 -15.12 30.98
N HIS A 111 -3.22 -15.42 31.62
CA HIS A 111 -3.18 -16.15 32.90
C HIS A 111 -3.20 -15.24 34.13
N SER A 112 -3.35 -13.93 34.00
CA SER A 112 -3.40 -12.98 35.13
C SER A 112 -4.82 -12.90 35.71
N PRO A 113 -5.08 -13.39 36.93
CA PRO A 113 -6.41 -13.35 37.54
C PRO A 113 -6.91 -11.91 37.78
N GLN A 114 -5.97 -10.97 37.99
CA GLN A 114 -6.26 -9.57 38.25
C GLN A 114 -7.04 -8.91 37.11
N LEU A 115 -6.77 -9.30 35.86
CA LEU A 115 -7.48 -8.77 34.69
C LEU A 115 -8.97 -9.16 34.67
N TYR A 116 -9.29 -10.37 35.11
CA TYR A 116 -10.67 -10.87 35.17
C TYR A 116 -11.42 -10.26 36.36
N MET A 117 -10.73 -10.12 37.50
CA MET A 117 -11.29 -9.43 38.67
C MET A 117 -11.60 -7.96 38.39
N ALA A 118 -10.74 -7.27 37.62
CA ALA A 118 -10.93 -5.87 37.26
C ALA A 118 -12.22 -5.60 36.46
N VAL A 119 -12.75 -6.61 35.76
CA VAL A 119 -14.03 -6.51 35.03
C VAL A 119 -15.21 -7.15 35.78
N GLY A 120 -15.01 -7.57 37.04
CA GLY A 120 -16.08 -8.05 37.91
C GLY A 120 -16.23 -9.57 38.06
N PHE A 121 -15.30 -10.38 37.55
CA PHE A 121 -15.33 -11.83 37.81
C PHE A 121 -14.80 -12.17 39.21
N LYS A 122 -15.40 -13.19 39.83
CA LYS A 122 -14.92 -13.74 41.11
C LYS A 122 -13.54 -14.38 40.93
N ALA A 123 -12.74 -14.42 42.01
CA ALA A 123 -11.46 -15.12 42.01
C ALA A 123 -11.63 -16.58 41.54
N GLY A 124 -10.80 -17.02 40.60
CA GLY A 124 -10.86 -18.35 39.99
C GLY A 124 -11.79 -18.50 38.79
N VAL A 125 -12.61 -17.49 38.46
CA VAL A 125 -13.49 -17.51 37.28
C VAL A 125 -12.80 -16.79 36.12
N MET A 126 -12.30 -17.55 35.15
CA MET A 126 -11.58 -17.02 33.97
C MET A 126 -12.22 -17.52 32.66
N PRO A 127 -13.34 -16.92 32.22
CA PRO A 127 -13.99 -17.35 30.98
C PRO A 127 -13.10 -17.03 29.78
N ILE A 128 -12.87 -18.02 28.92
CA ILE A 128 -11.90 -17.95 27.81
C ILE A 128 -12.19 -16.75 26.89
N ILE A 129 -13.44 -16.59 26.43
CA ILE A 129 -13.83 -15.50 25.52
C ILE A 129 -13.59 -14.13 26.15
N VAL A 130 -13.87 -14.00 27.44
CA VAL A 130 -13.67 -12.75 28.18
C VAL A 130 -12.18 -12.46 28.31
N GLY A 131 -11.36 -13.47 28.61
CA GLY A 131 -9.89 -13.36 28.59
C GLY A 131 -9.35 -12.87 27.25
N PHE A 132 -9.86 -13.41 26.14
CA PHE A 132 -9.50 -12.95 24.80
C PHE A 132 -9.80 -11.46 24.59
N ILE A 133 -11.00 -11.02 24.96
CA ILE A 133 -11.42 -9.63 24.82
C ILE A 133 -10.58 -8.72 25.71
N ILE A 134 -10.39 -9.08 26.99
CA ILE A 134 -9.66 -8.25 27.95
C ILE A 134 -8.21 -8.04 27.51
N VAL A 135 -7.56 -9.14 27.14
CA VAL A 135 -6.14 -9.10 26.77
C VAL A 135 -5.95 -8.34 25.46
N LEU A 136 -6.69 -8.69 24.40
CA LEU A 136 -6.46 -8.10 23.08
C LEU A 136 -6.95 -6.65 22.96
N LYS A 137 -8.06 -6.28 23.62
CA LYS A 137 -8.65 -4.93 23.48
C LYS A 137 -8.25 -3.94 24.56
N PHE A 138 -7.77 -4.40 25.71
CA PHE A 138 -7.42 -3.51 26.82
C PHE A 138 -5.97 -3.68 27.27
N ALA A 139 -5.55 -4.89 27.64
CA ALA A 139 -4.20 -5.10 28.18
C ALA A 139 -3.10 -4.82 27.14
N LEU A 140 -3.29 -5.28 25.90
CA LEU A 140 -2.32 -5.10 24.82
C LEU A 140 -2.46 -3.79 24.05
N THR A 141 -3.43 -2.93 24.38
CA THR A 141 -3.70 -1.70 23.62
C THR A 141 -2.47 -0.82 23.43
N PRO A 142 -1.67 -0.50 24.47
CA PRO A 142 -0.47 0.32 24.29
C PRO A 142 0.53 -0.29 23.30
N TYR A 143 0.74 -1.60 23.39
CA TYR A 143 1.61 -2.34 22.48
C TYR A 143 1.05 -2.33 21.04
N LEU A 144 -0.22 -2.67 20.86
CA LEU A 144 -0.86 -2.73 19.54
C LEU A 144 -0.87 -1.37 18.86
N THR A 145 -1.12 -0.29 19.60
CA THR A 145 -1.06 1.08 19.10
C THR A 145 0.35 1.42 18.61
N LEU A 146 1.38 1.15 19.41
CA LEU A 146 2.77 1.41 19.02
C LEU A 146 3.19 0.56 17.82
N ALA A 147 2.84 -0.73 17.83
CA ALA A 147 3.11 -1.64 16.72
C ALA A 147 2.47 -1.16 15.41
N ASN A 148 1.23 -0.65 15.48
CA ASN A 148 0.54 -0.08 14.32
C ASN A 148 1.28 1.15 13.77
N VAL A 149 1.70 2.09 14.63
CA VAL A 149 2.46 3.28 14.19
C VAL A 149 3.76 2.88 13.49
N LEU A 150 4.51 1.91 14.05
CA LEU A 150 5.73 1.39 13.45
C LEU A 150 5.45 0.70 12.10
N MET A 151 4.37 -0.05 11.99
CA MET A 151 3.98 -0.70 10.75
C MET A 151 3.63 0.31 9.67
N LEU A 152 2.79 1.30 9.97
CA LEU A 152 2.43 2.36 9.02
C LEU A 152 3.66 3.17 8.58
N TRP A 153 4.61 3.41 9.47
CA TRP A 153 5.87 4.06 9.12
C TRP A 153 6.71 3.25 8.13
N ASN A 154 6.79 1.92 8.31
CA ASN A 154 7.49 1.04 7.37
C ASN A 154 6.80 1.00 6.00
N LEU A 155 5.47 0.93 5.97
CA LEU A 155 4.70 0.96 4.71
C LEU A 155 4.97 2.24 3.92
N ARG A 156 4.95 3.41 4.58
CA ARG A 156 5.28 4.68 3.91
C ARG A 156 6.71 4.73 3.39
N ARG A 157 7.67 4.08 4.07
CA ARG A 157 9.05 3.96 3.56
C ARG A 157 9.13 3.09 2.31
N PHE A 158 8.30 2.06 2.20
CA PHE A 158 8.21 1.22 1.00
C PHE A 158 7.69 2.04 -0.19
N GLU A 159 6.69 2.88 0.01
CA GLU A 159 6.18 3.79 -1.02
C GLU A 159 7.28 4.72 -1.56
N TYR A 160 8.02 5.39 -0.68
CA TYR A 160 9.12 6.28 -1.12
C TYR A 160 10.24 5.52 -1.84
N ALA A 161 10.54 4.29 -1.41
CA ALA A 161 11.53 3.45 -2.09
C ALA A 161 11.07 3.04 -3.50
N ALA A 162 9.78 2.75 -3.67
CA ALA A 162 9.18 2.44 -4.97
C ALA A 162 9.07 3.67 -5.89
N ASP A 163 8.71 4.84 -5.36
CA ASP A 163 8.73 6.10 -6.11
C ASP A 163 10.14 6.46 -6.59
N LYS A 164 11.14 6.25 -5.74
CA LYS A 164 12.55 6.43 -6.09
C LYS A 164 13.01 5.43 -7.16
N PHE A 165 12.50 4.20 -7.12
CA PHE A 165 12.77 3.21 -8.17
C PHE A 165 12.21 3.66 -9.52
N ALA A 166 10.94 4.07 -9.55
CA ALA A 166 10.31 4.57 -10.78
C ALA A 166 11.03 5.81 -11.34
N HIS A 167 11.50 6.71 -10.47
CA HIS A 167 12.33 7.85 -10.86
C HIS A 167 13.63 7.42 -11.55
N ARG A 168 14.37 6.48 -10.95
CA ARG A 168 15.63 5.95 -11.53
C ARG A 168 15.44 5.24 -12.86
N MET A 169 14.25 4.71 -13.11
CA MET A 169 13.91 4.04 -14.36
C MET A 169 13.44 5.03 -15.44
N GLY A 170 13.42 6.34 -15.17
CA GLY A 170 12.97 7.37 -16.13
C GLY A 170 11.45 7.54 -16.21
N TYR A 171 10.69 7.02 -15.25
CA TYR A 171 9.22 7.07 -15.24
C TYR A 171 8.65 8.11 -14.26
N SER A 172 9.45 9.10 -13.82
CA SER A 172 9.03 10.08 -12.81
C SER A 172 7.84 10.93 -13.27
N ILE A 173 7.89 11.46 -14.50
CA ILE A 173 6.84 12.32 -15.06
C ILE A 173 5.53 11.54 -15.22
N GLN A 174 5.62 10.33 -15.76
CA GLN A 174 4.48 9.45 -16.02
C GLN A 174 3.79 9.07 -14.70
N LEU A 175 4.57 8.76 -13.66
CA LEU A 175 4.06 8.45 -12.33
C LEU A 175 3.41 9.69 -11.69
N ARG A 176 4.01 10.89 -11.79
CA ARG A 176 3.40 12.14 -11.30
C ARG A 176 2.04 12.41 -11.93
N MET A 177 1.95 12.31 -13.26
CA MET A 177 0.71 12.50 -14.00
C MET A 177 -0.34 11.46 -13.60
N ALA A 178 0.08 10.20 -13.41
CA ALA A 178 -0.80 9.15 -12.94
C ALA A 178 -1.35 9.44 -11.53
N LEU A 179 -0.50 9.86 -10.59
CA LEU A 179 -0.92 10.19 -9.22
C LEU A 179 -1.95 11.31 -9.18
N VAL A 180 -1.73 12.39 -9.95
CA VAL A 180 -2.69 13.50 -10.05
C VAL A 180 -4.01 13.03 -10.66
N LYS A 181 -3.96 12.19 -11.69
CA LYS A 181 -5.17 11.69 -12.36
C LYS A 181 -5.98 10.73 -11.47
N ILE A 182 -5.33 9.75 -10.81
CA ILE A 182 -5.98 8.86 -9.83
C ILE A 182 -6.67 9.68 -8.75
N TYR A 183 -5.97 10.69 -8.25
CA TYR A 183 -6.50 11.55 -7.21
C TYR A 183 -7.72 12.38 -7.65
N ALA A 184 -7.66 12.97 -8.85
CA ALA A 184 -8.79 13.69 -9.44
C ALA A 184 -10.00 12.76 -9.64
N ASP A 185 -9.77 11.54 -10.10
CA ASP A 185 -10.85 10.56 -10.33
C ASP A 185 -11.47 10.05 -9.01
N HIS A 186 -10.69 9.98 -7.92
CA HIS A 186 -11.17 9.54 -6.60
C HIS A 186 -11.76 10.68 -5.75
N MET A 187 -11.65 11.93 -6.19
CA MET A 187 -12.16 13.13 -5.49
C MET A 187 -11.79 13.15 -3.98
N SER A 188 -10.62 12.60 -3.62
CA SER A 188 -10.15 12.59 -2.24
C SER A 188 -9.75 14.01 -1.81
N PHE A 189 -9.67 14.32 -0.53
CA PHE A 189 -9.19 15.64 -0.08
C PHE A 189 -7.64 15.69 -0.11
N PRO A 190 -6.97 16.78 -0.54
CA PRO A 190 -5.53 16.71 -0.86
C PRO A 190 -4.65 16.99 0.34
N VAL A 191 -5.20 17.73 1.30
CA VAL A 191 -4.46 18.35 2.40
C VAL A 191 -4.84 17.63 3.68
N TYR A 192 -3.86 17.06 4.34
CA TYR A 192 -4.04 16.44 5.65
C TYR A 192 -3.05 17.06 6.63
N ASP A 193 -3.46 17.15 7.88
CA ASP A 193 -2.53 17.44 8.96
C ASP A 193 -1.41 16.39 8.97
N GLN A 194 -0.18 16.82 9.24
CA GLN A 194 0.98 15.95 9.16
C GLN A 194 1.00 14.88 10.26
N CYS A 195 0.51 15.20 11.46
CA CYS A 195 0.43 14.25 12.55
C CYS A 195 -0.65 13.21 12.25
N TYR A 196 -1.82 13.65 11.78
CA TYR A 196 -2.90 12.76 11.34
C TYR A 196 -2.44 11.80 10.24
N ALA A 197 -1.81 12.33 9.18
CA ALA A 197 -1.32 11.51 8.07
C ALA A 197 -0.26 10.49 8.53
N ARG A 198 0.65 10.88 9.43
CA ARG A 198 1.65 9.96 10.00
C ARG A 198 1.03 8.87 10.87
N TRP A 199 -0.06 9.18 11.56
CA TRP A 199 -0.71 8.25 12.47
C TRP A 199 -1.68 7.28 11.78
N HIS A 200 -2.40 7.73 10.76
CA HIS A 200 -3.50 6.96 10.17
C HIS A 200 -3.21 6.41 8.76
N HIS A 201 -2.38 7.09 7.96
CA HIS A 201 -2.27 6.73 6.55
C HIS A 201 -1.21 5.66 6.31
N THR A 202 -1.60 4.61 5.57
CA THR A 202 -0.70 3.56 5.06
C THR A 202 0.25 4.08 3.99
N HIS A 203 -0.19 5.09 3.22
CA HIS A 203 0.57 5.71 2.15
C HIS A 203 0.91 7.17 2.52
N PRO A 204 2.05 7.71 2.07
CA PRO A 204 2.28 9.15 2.12
C PRO A 204 1.18 9.88 1.33
N THR A 205 0.90 11.13 1.70
CA THR A 205 -0.08 11.92 0.94
C THR A 205 0.43 12.16 -0.49
N ILE A 206 -0.48 12.39 -1.42
CA ILE A 206 -0.08 12.64 -2.82
C ILE A 206 0.82 13.86 -2.93
N LEU A 207 0.53 14.93 -2.18
CA LEU A 207 1.41 16.10 -2.12
C LEU A 207 2.82 15.73 -1.62
N GLN A 208 2.94 14.84 -0.64
CA GLN A 208 4.25 14.34 -0.18
C GLN A 208 4.98 13.54 -1.26
N ARG A 209 4.27 12.69 -2.01
CA ARG A 209 4.85 11.90 -3.10
C ARG A 209 5.30 12.78 -4.26
N LEU A 210 4.48 13.74 -4.69
CA LEU A 210 4.82 14.70 -5.74
C LEU A 210 6.03 15.57 -5.34
N ALA A 211 6.03 16.10 -4.11
CA ALA A 211 7.17 16.86 -3.58
C ALA A 211 8.44 15.99 -3.50
N TYR A 212 8.31 14.72 -3.12
CA TYR A 212 9.43 13.78 -3.11
C TYR A 212 10.00 13.54 -4.50
N GLN A 213 9.15 13.33 -5.51
CA GLN A 213 9.59 13.16 -6.90
C GLN A 213 10.28 14.42 -7.43
N GLN A 214 9.72 15.60 -7.18
CA GLN A 214 10.36 16.87 -7.55
C GLN A 214 11.73 17.05 -6.86
N LYS A 215 11.85 16.62 -5.60
CA LYS A 215 13.13 16.62 -4.88
C LYS A 215 14.16 15.68 -5.50
N LEU A 216 13.73 14.48 -5.94
CA LEU A 216 14.59 13.56 -6.67
C LEU A 216 15.02 14.18 -8.01
N ASP A 217 14.11 14.91 -8.67
CA ASP A 217 14.42 15.56 -9.93
C ASP A 217 15.49 16.65 -9.76
N MET A 218 15.30 17.58 -8.82
CA MET A 218 16.31 18.60 -8.52
C MET A 218 17.67 17.98 -8.16
N LYS A 219 17.67 16.86 -7.42
CA LYS A 219 18.91 16.18 -7.03
C LYS A 219 19.64 15.58 -8.23
N ALA A 220 18.93 14.96 -9.16
CA ALA A 220 19.56 14.40 -10.35
C ALA A 220 20.02 15.49 -11.34
N MET A 221 19.33 16.64 -11.40
CA MET A 221 19.78 17.81 -12.19
C MET A 221 21.11 18.33 -11.66
N ASN A 222 21.20 18.50 -10.34
CA ASN A 222 22.43 18.95 -9.69
C ASN A 222 23.59 17.94 -9.80
N ALA A 223 23.29 16.65 -10.06
CA ALA A 223 24.28 15.61 -10.23
C ALA A 223 24.71 15.40 -11.70
N GLY A 224 24.11 16.11 -12.65
CA GLY A 224 24.41 15.95 -14.09
C GLY A 224 23.95 14.61 -14.68
N THR A 225 22.99 13.93 -14.05
CA THR A 225 22.52 12.59 -14.45
C THR A 225 21.15 12.63 -15.16
N TYR A 226 20.87 13.71 -15.90
CA TYR A 226 19.63 13.90 -16.67
C TYR A 226 19.84 13.70 -18.16
#